data_AF-A0A9D8NLH2-F1
#
_entry.id   AF-A0A9D8NLH2-F1
#
_cell.length_a   1.000
_cell.length_b   1.000
_cell.length_c   1.000
_cell.angle_alpha   90.00
_cell.angle_beta   90.00
_cell.angle_gamma   90.00
#
_symmetry.space_group_name_H-M   'P 1'
#
loop_
_entity.id
_entity.type
_entity.pdbx_description
1 polymer ?
#
loop_
_entity_poly.entity_id
_entity_poly.type
_entity_poly.pdbx_seq_one_letter_code
_entity_poly.pdbx_strand_id
1 'polypeptide(L)'
;MPRKNRNEKEEAGGRRGARAENRTPRPKPKIDFTVDLLDFRNVNLLRQYVTDTGRILPRRYTGLPAHYQRRLTKAIKRARHMLLMK
;
A
#
# COMPACT_ATOMS: atom_id res chain seq x y z
N MET A 1 13.07 -16.08 -46.01
CA MET A 1 13.16 -15.23 -44.80
C MET A 1 14.23 -15.79 -43.88
N PRO A 2 15.36 -15.10 -43.64
CA PRO A 2 16.41 -15.59 -42.76
C PRO A 2 16.01 -15.42 -41.28
N ARG A 3 16.20 -16.47 -40.49
CA ARG A 3 15.92 -16.49 -39.04
C ARG A 3 17.02 -15.74 -38.31
N LYS A 4 16.63 -14.69 -37.57
CA LYS A 4 17.52 -13.89 -36.71
C LYS A 4 18.25 -14.79 -35.71
N ASN A 5 19.59 -14.71 -35.72
CA ASN A 5 20.45 -15.48 -34.82
C ASN A 5 20.32 -14.99 -33.37
N ARG A 6 20.42 -15.91 -32.41
CA ARG A 6 20.24 -15.70 -30.96
C ARG A 6 21.10 -14.55 -30.38
N ASN A 7 22.18 -14.16 -31.05
CA ASN A 7 23.09 -13.08 -30.62
C ASN A 7 22.64 -11.66 -30.97
N GLU A 8 21.60 -11.46 -31.78
CA GLU A 8 21.09 -10.10 -32.10
C GLU A 8 20.00 -9.61 -31.12
N LYS A 9 19.74 -10.38 -30.05
CA LYS A 9 18.70 -10.06 -29.05
C LYS A 9 19.22 -9.21 -27.90
N GLU A 10 20.54 -9.04 -27.77
CA GLU A 10 21.17 -8.30 -26.67
C GLU A 10 21.29 -6.78 -26.95
N GLU A 11 21.32 -6.35 -28.22
CA GLU A 11 21.42 -4.92 -28.56
C GLU A 11 20.08 -4.15 -28.49
N ALA A 12 18.95 -4.84 -28.35
CA ALA A 12 17.63 -4.22 -28.22
C ALA A 12 17.24 -3.93 -26.75
N GLY A 13 18.20 -3.96 -25.81
CA GLY A 13 17.97 -3.75 -24.38
C GLY A 13 18.23 -2.34 -23.86
N GLY A 14 18.74 -1.43 -24.69
CA GLY A 14 19.22 -0.11 -24.25
C GLY A 14 18.26 1.03 -24.60
N ARG A 15 17.10 1.15 -23.93
CA ARG A 15 16.26 2.37 -23.90
C ARG A 15 15.10 2.20 -22.90
N ARG A 16 15.40 2.23 -21.60
CA ARG A 16 14.38 2.54 -20.57
C ARG A 16 14.90 3.62 -19.65
N GLY A 17 14.31 4.80 -19.80
CA GLY A 17 14.36 5.87 -18.80
C GLY A 17 15.38 6.95 -19.10
N ALA A 18 15.06 7.79 -20.07
CA ALA A 18 15.52 9.17 -20.04
C ALA A 18 15.30 9.75 -18.62
N ARG A 19 16.37 10.32 -18.04
CA ARG A 19 16.38 11.20 -16.87
C ARG A 19 15.19 11.02 -15.92
N ALA A 20 15.39 10.22 -14.88
CA ALA A 20 14.73 10.54 -13.61
C ALA A 20 15.32 11.89 -13.16
N GLU A 21 14.77 12.99 -13.66
CA GLU A 21 14.89 14.29 -13.02
C GLU A 21 14.71 14.07 -11.52
N ASN A 22 15.51 14.74 -10.69
CA ASN A 22 15.48 14.67 -9.23
C ASN A 22 14.06 14.93 -8.72
N ARG A 23 13.20 13.92 -8.76
CA ARG A 23 11.83 13.99 -8.27
C ARG A 23 11.99 14.17 -6.79
N THR A 24 11.63 15.36 -6.31
CA THR A 24 11.61 15.65 -4.88
C THR A 24 10.83 14.52 -4.20
N PRO A 25 11.41 13.85 -3.19
CA PRO A 25 10.71 12.78 -2.50
C PRO A 25 9.39 13.31 -1.97
N ARG A 26 8.29 12.61 -2.26
CA ARG A 26 7.01 12.97 -1.63
C ARG A 26 7.20 12.91 -0.10
N PRO A 27 6.74 13.93 0.64
CA PRO A 27 6.86 13.94 2.09
C PRO A 27 6.17 12.70 2.65
N LYS A 28 6.84 12.02 3.58
CA LYS A 28 6.26 10.87 4.26
C LYS A 28 5.11 11.38 5.14
N PRO A 29 3.93 10.76 5.08
CA PRO A 29 2.83 11.11 5.99
C PRO A 29 3.30 10.90 7.43
N LYS A 30 2.96 11.84 8.31
CA LYS A 30 3.19 11.69 9.75
C LYS A 30 2.23 10.63 10.28
N ILE A 31 2.75 9.70 11.06
CA ILE A 31 1.97 8.61 11.66
C ILE A 31 2.14 8.74 13.16
N ASP A 32 1.03 8.86 13.88
CA ASP A 32 1.04 9.12 15.32
C ASP A 32 1.04 7.84 16.18
N PHE A 33 1.00 6.66 15.54
CA PHE A 33 0.94 5.36 16.21
C PHE A 33 1.96 4.36 15.65
N THR A 34 2.39 3.42 16.49
CA THR A 34 3.30 2.33 16.11
C THR A 34 2.57 1.24 15.35
N VAL A 35 3.30 0.45 14.56
CA VAL A 35 2.70 -0.62 13.75
C VAL A 35 2.02 -1.71 14.60
N ASP A 36 2.49 -1.92 15.82
CA ASP A 36 1.98 -2.97 16.72
C ASP A 36 0.59 -2.63 17.29
N LEU A 37 0.22 -1.35 17.29
CA LEU A 37 -1.12 -0.91 17.68
C LEU A 37 -2.19 -1.30 16.64
N LEU A 38 -1.80 -1.64 15.39
CA LEU A 38 -2.70 -2.15 14.34
C LEU A 38 -3.02 -3.64 14.52
N ASP A 39 -3.54 -3.98 15.68
CA ASP A 39 -4.06 -5.31 15.98
C ASP A 39 -5.60 -5.32 15.99
N PHE A 40 -6.20 -6.49 15.74
CA PHE A 40 -7.67 -6.65 15.67
C PHE A 40 -8.36 -6.42 17.01
N ARG A 41 -7.62 -6.53 18.12
CA ARG A 41 -8.11 -6.27 19.48
C ARG A 41 -8.30 -4.78 19.76
N ASN A 42 -7.59 -3.90 19.04
CA ASN A 42 -7.61 -2.45 19.26
C ASN A 42 -8.74 -1.79 18.46
N VAL A 43 -9.98 -2.12 18.81
CA VAL A 43 -11.17 -1.67 18.06
C VAL A 43 -11.30 -0.15 18.01
N ASN A 44 -10.89 0.56 19.07
CA ASN A 44 -10.97 2.02 19.15
C ASN A 44 -10.14 2.71 18.06
N LEU A 45 -8.93 2.20 17.78
CA LEU A 45 -8.08 2.71 16.71
C LEU A 45 -8.66 2.35 15.34
N LEU A 46 -9.09 1.09 15.17
CA LEU A 46 -9.61 0.59 13.90
C LEU A 46 -10.90 1.31 13.47
N ARG A 47 -11.76 1.71 14.41
CA ARG A 47 -13.01 2.45 14.14
C ARG A 47 -12.77 3.78 13.44
N GLN A 48 -11.66 4.47 13.73
CA GLN A 48 -11.32 5.75 13.08
C GLN A 48 -11.06 5.60 11.58
N TYR A 49 -10.73 4.38 11.12
CA TYR A 49 -10.40 4.08 9.73
C TYR A 49 -11.51 3.39 8.95
N VAL A 50 -12.73 3.38 9.51
CA VAL A 50 -13.91 2.76 8.92
C VAL A 50 -15.03 3.80 8.90
N THR A 51 -15.85 3.81 7.86
CA THR A 51 -17.05 4.65 7.79
C THR A 51 -18.14 4.14 8.71
N ASP A 52 -19.17 4.95 8.99
CA ASP A 52 -20.33 4.52 9.81
C ASP A 52 -21.03 3.26 9.26
N THR A 53 -20.97 3.09 7.94
CA THR A 53 -21.51 1.92 7.22
C THR A 53 -20.62 0.68 7.25
N GLY A 54 -19.42 0.74 7.86
CA GLY A 54 -18.50 -0.39 7.85
C GLY A 54 -17.66 -0.51 6.57
N ARG A 55 -17.46 0.55 5.80
CA ARG A 55 -16.51 0.53 4.67
C ARG A 55 -15.13 0.98 5.14
N ILE A 56 -14.07 0.28 4.74
CA ILE A 56 -12.70 0.65 5.10
C ILE A 56 -12.31 1.91 4.31
N LEU A 57 -11.79 2.92 4.99
CA LEU A 57 -11.39 4.16 4.33
C LEU A 57 -10.25 3.92 3.33
N PRO A 58 -10.33 4.49 2.11
CA PRO A 58 -9.28 4.35 1.12
C PRO A 58 -7.99 5.03 1.58
N ARG A 59 -6.85 4.54 1.10
CA ARG A 59 -5.52 5.12 1.39
C ARG A 59 -5.42 6.62 1.08
N ARG A 60 -6.15 7.10 0.07
CA ARG A 60 -6.16 8.52 -0.31
C ARG A 60 -6.74 9.42 0.78
N TYR A 61 -7.63 8.89 1.60
CA TYR A 61 -8.24 9.60 2.73
C TYR A 61 -7.45 9.39 4.02
N THR A 62 -6.97 8.17 4.28
CA THR A 62 -6.21 7.87 5.50
C THR A 62 -4.80 8.43 5.49
N GLY A 63 -4.24 8.72 4.31
CA GLY A 63 -2.87 9.22 4.15
C GLY A 63 -1.78 8.21 4.51
N LEU A 64 -2.12 7.00 4.95
CA LEU A 64 -1.16 6.02 5.46
C LEU A 64 -0.23 5.49 4.35
N PRO A 65 1.04 5.14 4.67
CA PRO A 65 1.88 4.38 3.75
C PRO A 65 1.25 3.03 3.39
N ALA A 66 1.62 2.50 2.22
CA ALA A 66 1.03 1.26 1.71
C ALA A 66 1.18 0.05 2.67
N HIS A 67 2.29 -0.02 3.41
CA HIS A 67 2.51 -1.11 4.38
C HIS A 67 1.59 -1.02 5.61
N TYR A 68 1.34 0.19 6.13
CA TYR A 68 0.37 0.42 7.20
C TYR A 68 -1.05 0.10 6.72
N GLN A 69 -1.47 0.61 5.55
CA GLN A 69 -2.80 0.37 5.01
C GLN A 69 -3.09 -1.14 4.82
N ARG A 70 -2.10 -1.92 4.36
CA ARG A 70 -2.22 -3.38 4.24
C ARG A 70 -2.41 -4.07 5.60
N ARG A 71 -1.66 -3.66 6.62
CA ARG A 71 -1.79 -4.20 7.99
C ARG A 71 -3.14 -3.83 8.60
N LEU A 72 -3.52 -2.55 8.52
CA LEU A 72 -4.83 -2.03 8.94
C LEU A 72 -5.98 -2.83 8.33
N THR A 73 -5.94 -3.05 7.00
CA THR A 73 -6.99 -3.81 6.29
C THR A 73 -7.09 -5.26 6.80
N LYS A 74 -5.96 -5.91 7.10
CA LYS A 74 -5.93 -7.27 7.68
C LYS A 74 -6.50 -7.28 9.10
N ALA A 75 -6.15 -6.30 9.93
CA ALA A 75 -6.63 -6.17 11.30
C ALA A 75 -8.16 -5.95 11.33
N ILE A 76 -8.69 -5.04 10.51
CA ILE A 76 -10.14 -4.78 10.40
C ILE A 76 -10.89 -6.04 9.95
N LYS A 77 -10.38 -6.75 8.93
CA LYS A 77 -11.00 -8.00 8.48
C LYS A 77 -11.05 -9.04 9.60
N ARG A 78 -9.96 -9.24 10.34
CA ARG A 78 -9.93 -10.15 11.49
C ARG A 78 -10.93 -9.73 12.58
N ALA A 79 -10.98 -8.45 12.92
CA ALA A 79 -11.92 -7.92 13.90
C ALA A 79 -13.38 -8.17 13.51
N ARG A 80 -13.71 -8.09 12.21
CA ARG A 80 -15.05 -8.43 11.68
C ARG A 80 -15.38 -9.91 11.82
N HIS A 81 -14.44 -10.79 11.47
CA HIS A 81 -14.63 -12.23 11.64
C HIS A 81 -14.84 -12.61 13.11
N MET A 82 -14.28 -11.84 14.04
CA MET A 82 -14.44 -12.04 15.49
C MET A 82 -15.62 -11.25 16.09
N LEU A 83 -16.47 -10.62 15.28
CA LEU A 83 -17.62 -9.82 15.72
C LEU A 83 -17.27 -8.65 16.66
N LEU A 84 -16.01 -8.18 16.67
CA LEU A 84 -15.56 -7.07 17.49
C LEU A 84 -15.96 -5.70 16.92
N MET A 85 -16.11 -5.62 15.59
CA MET A 85 -16.55 -4.42 14.89
C MET A 85 -17.29 -4.73 13.59
N LYS A 86 -18.08 -3.77 13.10
CA LYS A 86 -18.81 -3.84 11.84
C LYS A 86 -17.90 -3.72 10.60
#